data_AF-A0A965CJJ9-F1
#
_entry.id   AF-A0A965CJJ9-F1
#
_cell.length_a   1.000
_cell.length_b   1.000
_cell.length_c   1.000
_cell.angle_alpha   90.00
_cell.angle_beta   90.00
_cell.angle_gamma   90.00
#
_symmetry.space_group_name_H-M   'P 1'
#
loop_
_entity.id
_entity.type
_entity.pdbx_description
1 polymer ?
#
loop_
_entity_poly.entity_id
_entity_poly.type
_entity_poly.pdbx_seq_one_letter_code
_entity_poly.pdbx_strand_id
1 'polypeptide(L)'
;QHIGLAEDVLDHRQNCRTVLMNPISRFIYLNMNYHVEHHMFPMVPYYRLPELHEEMKNDCPKPYSGFLEAYREIIPTVIRQLRDPTYFAKRVLPETARPYKPAPEPVL
;
A
#
# COMPACT_ATOMS: atom_id res chain seq x y z
N GLN A 1 -1.07 2.58 -7.44
CA GLN A 1 -0.66 1.96 -6.17
C GLN A 1 -1.81 1.31 -5.39
N HIS A 2 -3.09 1.45 -5.81
CA HIS A 2 -4.25 0.79 -5.20
C HIS A 2 -4.66 -0.55 -5.86
N ILE A 3 -4.53 -0.66 -7.19
CA ILE A 3 -4.99 -1.80 -8.02
C ILE A 3 -4.85 -3.17 -7.36
N GLY A 4 -5.93 -3.95 -7.26
CA GLY A 4 -5.91 -5.31 -6.72
C GLY A 4 -5.84 -5.41 -5.19
N LEU A 5 -5.97 -4.31 -4.46
CA LEU A 5 -6.15 -4.33 -3.00
C LEU A 5 -7.61 -4.17 -2.61
N ALA A 6 -7.87 -4.28 -1.32
CA ALA A 6 -9.20 -4.11 -0.76
C ALA A 6 -9.77 -2.73 -1.11
N GLU A 7 -10.97 -2.72 -1.66
CA GLU A 7 -11.76 -1.52 -1.86
C GLU A 7 -12.64 -1.27 -0.62
N ASP A 8 -13.12 -0.03 -0.44
CA ASP A 8 -14.04 0.36 0.65
C ASP A 8 -13.59 0.05 2.09
N VAL A 9 -12.27 -0.06 2.32
CA VAL A 9 -11.68 -0.16 3.66
C VAL A 9 -11.10 1.18 4.11
N LEU A 10 -11.39 1.56 5.36
CA LEU A 10 -10.90 2.81 5.96
C LEU A 10 -9.40 2.79 6.25
N ASP A 11 -8.82 1.60 6.46
CA ASP A 11 -7.39 1.48 6.74
C ASP A 11 -6.58 1.52 5.43
N HIS A 12 -5.97 2.67 5.16
CA HIS A 12 -5.19 2.88 3.94
C HIS A 12 -3.97 1.97 3.80
N ARG A 13 -3.51 1.36 4.89
CA ARG A 13 -2.44 0.34 4.84
C ARG A 13 -2.90 -0.92 4.08
N GLN A 14 -4.21 -1.16 4.03
CA GLN A 14 -4.82 -2.32 3.38
C GLN A 14 -5.24 -2.05 1.93
N ASN A 15 -5.54 -0.80 1.57
CA ASN A 15 -6.03 -0.45 0.23
C ASN A 15 -4.95 0.11 -0.71
N CYS A 16 -3.76 0.47 -0.20
CA CYS A 16 -2.72 1.08 -1.01
C CYS A 16 -1.31 0.57 -0.71
N ARG A 17 -0.32 1.03 -1.49
CA ARG A 17 1.05 0.48 -1.49
C ARG A 17 2.12 1.55 -1.53
N THR A 18 3.14 1.39 -0.69
CA THR A 18 4.42 2.08 -0.85
C THR A 18 5.35 1.24 -1.70
N VAL A 19 5.86 1.82 -2.79
CA VAL A 19 6.79 1.17 -3.73
C VAL A 19 8.09 1.96 -3.68
N LEU A 20 9.19 1.35 -3.27
CA LEU A 20 10.48 2.00 -3.21
C LEU A 20 11.00 2.24 -4.64
N MET A 21 11.61 3.40 -4.84
CA MET A 21 12.09 3.85 -6.14
C MET A 21 13.49 4.45 -6.02
N ASN A 22 14.24 4.43 -7.12
CA ASN A 22 15.54 5.10 -7.20
C ASN A 22 15.38 6.64 -7.08
N PRO A 23 16.45 7.39 -6.75
CA PRO A 23 16.37 8.83 -6.52
C PRO A 23 15.81 9.65 -7.70
N ILE A 24 16.11 9.26 -8.94
CA ILE A 24 15.62 9.97 -10.15
C ILE A 24 14.11 9.80 -10.27
N SER A 25 13.62 8.57 -10.15
CA SER A 25 12.19 8.29 -10.19
C SER A 25 11.45 8.97 -9.02
N ARG A 26 12.05 9.00 -7.83
CA ARG A 26 11.50 9.73 -6.67
C ARG A 26 11.41 11.23 -6.91
N PHE A 27 12.40 11.83 -7.57
CA PHE A 27 12.36 13.23 -7.95
C PHE A 27 11.22 13.51 -8.93
N ILE A 28 11.12 12.74 -10.02
CA ILE A 28 10.08 12.90 -11.04
C ILE A 28 8.68 12.68 -10.44
N TYR A 29 8.55 11.67 -9.57
CA TYR A 29 7.29 11.31 -8.94
C TYR A 29 7.02 12.06 -7.63
N LEU A 30 7.81 13.09 -7.32
CA LEU A 30 7.65 13.92 -6.11
C LEU A 30 7.49 13.09 -4.83
N ASN A 31 8.28 12.02 -4.65
CA ASN A 31 8.16 11.08 -3.52
C ASN A 31 6.75 10.46 -3.31
N MET A 32 5.82 10.57 -4.28
CA MET A 32 4.48 9.92 -4.18
C MET A 32 4.54 8.39 -4.22
N ASN A 33 5.75 7.84 -4.38
CA ASN A 33 6.02 6.43 -4.20
C ASN A 33 5.75 5.98 -2.74
N TYR A 34 5.83 6.91 -1.78
CA TYR A 34 5.39 6.79 -0.38
C TYR A 34 3.88 7.06 -0.27
N HIS A 35 3.09 6.17 -0.86
CA HIS A 35 1.67 6.40 -1.07
C HIS A 35 0.82 6.04 0.15
N VAL A 36 1.23 5.04 0.95
CA VAL A 36 0.57 4.75 2.24
C VAL A 36 0.70 5.95 3.16
N GLU A 37 1.88 6.54 3.20
CA GLU A 37 2.21 7.73 3.97
C GLU A 37 1.34 8.92 3.54
N HIS A 38 1.23 9.16 2.24
CA HIS A 38 0.38 10.22 1.69
C HIS A 38 -1.10 10.04 2.04
N HIS A 39 -1.64 8.82 1.96
CA HIS A 39 -3.06 8.58 2.30
C HIS A 39 -3.33 8.67 3.80
N MET A 40 -2.40 8.21 4.65
CA MET A 40 -2.56 8.31 6.09
C MET A 40 -2.39 9.73 6.63
N PHE A 41 -1.51 10.53 6.01
CA PHE A 41 -1.21 11.89 6.43
C PHE A 41 -1.13 12.87 5.24
N PRO A 42 -2.26 13.16 4.56
CA PRO A 42 -2.27 13.92 3.31
C PRO A 42 -1.80 15.37 3.43
N MET A 43 -1.77 15.91 4.65
CA MET A 43 -1.27 17.25 4.95
C MET A 43 0.25 17.33 5.03
N VAL A 44 0.95 16.19 5.12
CA VAL A 44 2.43 16.16 5.11
C VAL A 44 2.92 16.41 3.68
N PRO A 45 3.77 17.43 3.46
CA PRO A 45 4.21 17.76 2.12
C PRO A 45 5.11 16.65 1.55
N TYR A 46 5.04 16.49 0.23
CA TYR A 46 5.63 15.36 -0.48
C TYR A 46 7.14 15.16 -0.23
N TYR A 47 7.89 16.26 -0.02
CA TYR A 47 9.33 16.20 0.25
C TYR A 47 9.68 15.68 1.65
N ARG A 48 8.72 15.59 2.57
CA ARG A 48 8.87 15.02 3.93
C ARG A 48 8.32 13.59 4.07
N LEU A 49 7.66 13.05 3.03
CA LEU A 49 7.16 11.67 3.04
C LEU A 49 8.26 10.61 3.30
N PRO A 50 9.52 10.77 2.87
CA PRO A 50 10.57 9.81 3.22
C PRO A 50 10.85 9.76 4.72
N GLU A 51 10.76 10.90 5.42
CA GLU A 51 10.95 10.96 6.87
C GLU A 51 9.74 10.34 7.59
N LEU A 52 8.53 10.66 7.13
CA LEU A 52 7.31 10.04 7.63
C LEU A 52 7.33 8.51 7.46
N HIS A 53 7.84 8.00 6.34
CA HIS A 53 8.02 6.57 6.12
C HIS A 53 8.86 5.93 7.23
N GLU A 54 10.00 6.53 7.59
CA GLU A 54 10.88 6.01 8.64
C GLU A 54 10.18 5.97 10.00
N GLU A 55 9.36 6.97 10.31
CA GLU A 55 8.61 7.05 11.57
C GLU A 55 7.52 5.98 11.69
N MET A 56 6.83 5.66 10.59
CA MET A 56 5.65 4.78 10.61
C MET A 56 5.86 3.39 10.02
N LYS A 57 7.02 3.08 9.42
CA LYS A 57 7.25 1.79 8.73
C LYS A 57 7.00 0.56 9.60
N ASN A 58 7.18 0.66 10.92
CA ASN A 58 6.94 -0.45 11.86
C ASN A 58 5.46 -0.73 12.12
N ASP A 59 4.56 0.18 11.72
CA ASP A 59 3.10 0.02 11.80
C ASP A 59 2.47 -0.23 10.43
N CYS A 60 3.30 -0.33 9.38
CA CYS A 60 2.87 -0.48 8.00
C CYS A 60 3.26 -1.86 7.43
N PRO A 61 2.51 -2.38 6.44
CA PRO A 61 2.94 -3.55 5.70
C PRO A 61 4.26 -3.26 4.99
N LYS A 62 5.08 -4.30 4.79
CA LYS A 62 6.36 -4.19 4.09
C LYS A 62 6.18 -3.45 2.74
N PRO A 63 6.99 -2.41 2.46
CA PRO A 63 6.96 -1.74 1.16
C PRO A 63 7.52 -2.66 0.08
N TYR A 64 7.09 -2.46 -1.16
CA TYR A 64 7.65 -3.18 -2.31
C TYR A 64 9.02 -2.58 -2.65
N SER A 65 10.03 -3.40 -2.91
CA SER A 65 11.38 -2.98 -3.25
C SER A 65 11.50 -2.35 -4.65
N GLY A 66 10.42 -2.37 -5.44
CA GLY A 66 10.35 -1.75 -6.75
C GLY A 66 9.10 -2.16 -7.53
N PHE A 67 8.97 -1.61 -8.74
CA PHE A 67 7.82 -1.89 -9.61
C PHE A 67 7.68 -3.38 -9.93
N LEU A 68 8.79 -4.08 -10.21
CA LEU A 68 8.75 -5.50 -10.56
C LEU A 68 8.08 -6.34 -9.47
N GLU A 69 8.43 -6.12 -8.19
CA GLU A 69 7.81 -6.83 -7.08
C GLU A 69 6.33 -6.49 -6.96
N ALA A 70 5.95 -5.22 -7.11
CA ALA A 70 4.54 -4.80 -7.09
C ALA A 70 3.73 -5.44 -8.21
N TYR A 71 4.24 -5.47 -9.45
CA TYR A 71 3.56 -6.06 -10.60
C TYR A 71 3.43 -7.59 -10.50
N ARG A 72 4.37 -8.26 -9.82
CA ARG A 72 4.28 -9.72 -9.55
C ARG A 72 3.10 -10.07 -8.64
N GLU A 73 2.61 -9.15 -7.82
CA GLU A 73 1.36 -9.31 -7.05
C GLU A 73 0.14 -8.82 -7.83
N ILE A 74 0.26 -7.64 -8.47
CA ILE A 74 -0.87 -6.98 -9.16
C ILE A 74 -1.40 -7.84 -10.31
N ILE A 75 -0.52 -8.36 -11.19
CA ILE A 75 -0.97 -9.05 -12.40
C ILE A 75 -1.77 -10.32 -12.06
N PRO A 76 -1.28 -11.25 -11.21
CA PRO A 76 -2.08 -12.43 -10.81
C PRO A 76 -3.36 -12.05 -10.08
N THR A 77 -3.33 -10.99 -9.27
CA THR A 77 -4.49 -10.53 -8.52
C THR A 77 -5.58 -10.02 -9.44
N VAL A 78 -5.24 -9.17 -10.41
CA VAL A 78 -6.19 -8.66 -11.40
C VAL A 78 -6.74 -9.79 -12.25
N ILE A 79 -5.91 -10.74 -12.69
CA ILE A 79 -6.37 -11.93 -13.44
C ILE A 79 -7.40 -12.72 -12.63
N ARG A 80 -7.21 -12.85 -11.31
CA ARG A 80 -8.17 -13.51 -10.43
C ARG A 80 -9.45 -12.68 -10.26
N GLN A 81 -9.33 -11.36 -10.13
CA GLN A 81 -10.47 -10.44 -10.05
C GLN A 81 -11.40 -10.48 -11.27
N LEU A 82 -10.87 -10.83 -12.46
CA LEU A 82 -11.69 -11.04 -13.65
C LEU A 82 -12.70 -12.20 -13.50
N ARG A 83 -12.43 -13.16 -12.61
CA ARG A 83 -13.32 -14.31 -12.33
C ARG A 83 -14.08 -14.14 -11.03
N ASP A 84 -13.46 -13.50 -10.06
CA ASP A 84 -14.00 -13.26 -8.72
C ASP A 84 -13.76 -11.79 -8.35
N PRO A 85 -14.72 -10.89 -8.64
CA PRO A 85 -14.58 -9.46 -8.36
C PRO A 85 -14.40 -9.13 -6.88
N THR A 86 -14.75 -10.05 -5.97
CA THR A 86 -14.60 -9.85 -4.52
C THR A 86 -13.19 -10.14 -4.02
N TYR A 87 -12.36 -10.78 -4.85
CA TYR A 87 -10.97 -11.07 -4.50
C TYR A 87 -10.12 -9.81 -4.41
N PHE A 88 -9.24 -9.76 -3.42
CA PHE A 88 -8.18 -8.77 -3.33
C PHE A 88 -6.94 -9.37 -2.68
N ALA A 89 -5.76 -8.84 -3.01
CA ALA A 89 -4.52 -9.20 -2.33
C ALA A 89 -4.54 -8.66 -0.89
N LYS A 90 -4.31 -9.55 0.08
CA LYS A 90 -4.27 -9.19 1.50
C LYS A 90 -2.90 -8.64 1.87
N ARG A 91 -2.88 -7.41 2.38
CA ARG A 91 -1.69 -6.80 2.99
C ARG A 91 -1.58 -7.31 4.43
N VAL A 92 -0.38 -7.76 4.80
CA VAL A 92 -0.09 -8.25 6.15
C VAL A 92 0.47 -7.09 6.96
N LEU A 93 -0.23 -6.73 8.03
CA LEU A 93 0.24 -5.75 9.00
C LEU A 93 1.23 -6.41 9.98
N PRO A 94 2.22 -5.67 10.48
CA PRO A 94 3.07 -6.12 11.60
C PRO A 94 2.22 -6.53 12.81
N GLU A 95 2.66 -7.50 13.59
CA GLU A 95 1.93 -7.96 14.79
C GLU A 95 1.71 -6.85 15.82
N THR A 96 2.61 -5.86 15.85
CA THR A 96 2.53 -4.68 16.69
C THR A 96 1.46 -3.69 16.25
N ALA A 97 1.04 -3.74 14.99
CA ALA A 97 0.07 -2.81 14.43
C ALA A 97 -1.33 -3.18 14.91
N ARG A 98 -1.95 -2.31 15.72
CA ARG A 98 -3.34 -2.47 16.15
C ARG A 98 -4.26 -2.00 15.01
N PRO A 99 -5.06 -2.88 14.38
CA PRO A 99 -6.00 -2.44 13.38
C PRO A 99 -7.17 -1.70 14.05
N TYR A 100 -7.65 -0.62 13.43
CA TYR A 100 -8.79 0.17 13.95
C TYR A 100 -10.09 -0.65 14.03
N LYS A 101 -10.25 -1.61 13.12
CA LYS A 101 -11.29 -2.65 13.10
C LYS A 101 -10.68 -3.95 12.54
N PRO A 102 -11.15 -5.15 12.93
CA PRO A 102 -10.71 -6.38 12.28
C PRO A 102 -10.92 -6.29 10.77
N ALA A 103 -9.99 -6.86 9.99
CA ALA A 103 -10.12 -6.89 8.54
C ALA A 103 -11.46 -7.54 8.16
N PRO A 104 -12.18 -7.01 7.15
CA PRO A 104 -13.43 -7.61 6.73
C PRO A 104 -13.20 -9.09 6.37
N GLU A 105 -14.05 -9.96 6.89
CA GLU A 105 -14.02 -11.37 6.52
C GLU A 105 -14.40 -11.50 5.04
N PRO A 106 -13.74 -12.39 4.28
CA PRO A 106 -14.18 -12.67 2.92
C PRO A 106 -15.63 -13.17 2.95
N VAL A 107 -16.46 -12.61 2.07
CA VAL A 107 -17.78 -13.20 1.80
C VAL A 107 -17.51 -14.56 1.14
N LEU A 108 -18.04 -15.63 1.75
CA LEU A 108 -17.96 -17.00 1.24
C LEU A 108 -18.63 -17.16 -0.13
#